data_AF-A0A9E7SQ03-F1
#
_entry.id   AF-A0A9E7SQ03-F1
#
_cell.length_a   1.000
_cell.length_b   1.000
_cell.length_c   1.000
_cell.angle_alpha   90.00
_cell.angle_beta   90.00
_cell.angle_gamma   90.00
#
_symmetry.space_group_name_H-M   'P 1'
#
loop_
_entity.id
_entity.type
_entity.pdbx_description
1 polymer ?
#
loop_
_entity_poly.entity_id
_entity_poly.type
_entity_poly.pdbx_seq_one_letter_code
_entity_poly.pdbx_strand_id
1 'polypeptide(L)'
;MPSWKDGKLGLPVREAVKIFPELEKYLDDEGRLDLSNRRARILYNKAIARAVFGIEVKYHPKGLITTPISRFIFLKTFLRGGEKVLEIGTGHSALMAIMADKLFNCEVWATEVDEEFFEYAKANISANSSKVRLIKSNGEIIEGIIPKGEKFDVIFSAPPYYEKPTKGVLTEREGLGGGKYGEAFSVRILEEGWRYLKKNGKVALFLPDKPSLLKAVIKRGVELGYTYRDIKFRVGTRYRHSLIFFKR
;
A
#
# COMPACT_ATOMS: atom_id res chain seq x y z
N MET A 1 14.43 -11.29 9.01
CA MET A 1 13.83 -10.18 8.22
C MET A 1 13.72 -10.62 6.78
N PRO A 2 12.71 -10.19 6.00
CA PRO A 2 12.60 -10.51 4.59
C PRO A 2 13.82 -10.01 3.82
N SER A 3 14.54 -10.94 3.21
CA SER A 3 15.69 -10.68 2.35
C SER A 3 15.83 -11.86 1.39
N TRP A 4 16.31 -11.61 0.18
CA TRP A 4 16.76 -12.68 -0.70
C TRP A 4 18.19 -13.08 -0.32
N LYS A 5 18.64 -14.27 -0.75
CA LYS A 5 19.79 -15.08 -0.27
C LYS A 5 21.06 -14.33 0.18
N ASP A 6 21.31 -13.12 -0.32
CA ASP A 6 22.48 -12.27 -0.01
C ASP A 6 22.16 -11.07 0.93
N GLY A 7 21.04 -11.11 1.66
CA GLY A 7 20.60 -10.01 2.54
C GLY A 7 19.97 -8.81 1.82
N LYS A 8 19.96 -8.79 0.48
CA LYS A 8 19.36 -7.71 -0.32
C LYS A 8 17.85 -7.92 -0.52
N LEU A 9 17.09 -6.83 -0.44
CA LEU A 9 15.65 -6.83 -0.69
C LEU A 9 15.40 -6.74 -2.21
N GLY A 10 15.20 -7.89 -2.87
CA GLY A 10 15.06 -8.01 -4.31
C GLY A 10 14.88 -9.45 -4.77
N LEU A 11 14.67 -9.69 -6.06
CA LEU A 11 14.69 -11.03 -6.65
C LEU A 11 15.33 -10.94 -8.04
N PRO A 12 16.45 -11.61 -8.32
CA PRO A 12 17.01 -11.61 -9.67
C PRO A 12 16.00 -12.15 -10.70
N VAL A 13 15.96 -11.56 -11.90
CA VAL A 13 15.01 -11.95 -12.97
C VAL A 13 15.09 -13.45 -13.27
N ARG A 14 16.30 -14.01 -13.37
CA ARG A 14 16.52 -15.46 -13.55
C ARG A 14 15.87 -16.33 -12.48
N GLU A 15 15.78 -15.85 -11.23
CA GLU A 15 15.12 -16.58 -10.15
C GLU A 15 13.61 -16.41 -10.22
N ALA A 16 13.12 -15.24 -10.65
CA ALA A 16 11.71 -15.02 -10.92
C ALA A 16 11.19 -15.96 -12.03
N VAL A 17 11.99 -16.17 -13.08
CA VAL A 17 11.69 -17.11 -14.18
C VAL A 17 11.53 -18.55 -13.66
N LYS A 18 12.38 -19.01 -12.73
CA LYS A 18 12.22 -20.35 -12.13
C LYS A 18 10.89 -20.52 -11.40
N ILE A 19 10.34 -19.45 -10.85
CA ILE A 19 9.04 -19.46 -10.13
C ILE A 19 7.88 -19.33 -11.12
N PHE A 20 8.05 -18.49 -12.14
CA PHE A 20 7.07 -18.24 -13.20
C PHE A 20 7.74 -18.33 -14.58
N PRO A 21 7.85 -19.53 -15.18
CA PRO A 21 8.52 -19.73 -16.47
C PRO A 21 7.95 -18.90 -17.62
N GLU A 22 6.67 -18.49 -17.53
CA GLU A 22 6.03 -17.56 -18.48
C GLU A 22 6.81 -16.24 -18.65
N LEU A 23 7.64 -15.84 -17.67
CA LEU A 23 8.49 -14.66 -17.76
C LEU A 23 9.52 -14.71 -18.88
N GLU A 24 9.93 -15.90 -19.35
CA GLU A 24 10.90 -16.07 -20.46
C GLU A 24 10.43 -15.37 -21.74
N LYS A 25 9.11 -15.33 -21.98
CA LYS A 25 8.50 -14.67 -23.15
C LYS A 25 8.67 -13.15 -23.17
N TYR A 26 9.16 -12.57 -22.07
CA TYR A 26 9.29 -11.13 -21.87
C TYR A 26 10.73 -10.70 -21.59
N LEU A 27 11.72 -11.54 -21.91
CA LEU A 27 13.14 -11.20 -21.81
C LEU A 27 13.66 -10.68 -23.15
N ASP A 28 14.53 -9.68 -23.12
CA ASP A 28 15.37 -9.33 -24.26
C ASP A 28 16.56 -10.30 -24.39
N ASP A 29 17.36 -10.14 -25.45
CA ASP A 29 18.52 -10.99 -25.73
C ASP A 29 19.59 -10.93 -24.63
N GLU A 30 19.62 -9.85 -23.84
CA GLU A 30 20.48 -9.70 -22.66
C GLU A 30 19.87 -10.23 -21.36
N GLY A 31 18.69 -10.86 -21.42
CA GLY A 31 17.99 -11.45 -20.26
C GLY A 31 17.35 -10.42 -19.33
N ARG A 32 17.12 -9.18 -19.80
CA ARG A 32 16.43 -8.12 -19.05
C ARG A 32 14.94 -8.24 -19.29
N LEU A 33 14.18 -8.07 -18.21
CA LEU A 33 12.73 -8.16 -18.26
C LEU A 33 12.10 -6.90 -18.88
N ASP A 34 11.20 -7.07 -19.84
CA ASP A 34 10.38 -5.99 -20.38
C ASP A 34 9.41 -5.44 -19.31
N LEU A 35 9.82 -4.36 -18.66
CA LEU A 35 9.02 -3.66 -17.65
C LEU A 35 7.94 -2.76 -18.27
N SER A 36 7.89 -2.57 -19.59
CA SER A 36 6.77 -1.89 -20.24
C SER A 36 5.54 -2.80 -20.24
N ASN A 37 5.74 -4.10 -20.45
CA ASN A 37 4.69 -5.10 -20.47
C ASN A 37 4.02 -5.29 -19.09
N ARG A 38 2.70 -5.16 -19.05
CA ARG A 38 1.90 -5.29 -17.81
C ARG A 38 1.95 -6.71 -17.24
N ARG A 39 1.88 -7.73 -18.10
CA ARG A 39 1.86 -9.14 -17.69
C ARG A 39 3.21 -9.55 -17.11
N ALA A 40 4.31 -9.16 -17.76
CA ALA A 40 5.66 -9.33 -17.24
C ALA A 40 5.81 -8.73 -15.83
N ARG A 41 5.36 -7.47 -15.64
CA ARG A 41 5.36 -6.82 -14.33
C ARG A 41 4.51 -7.53 -13.29
N ILE A 42 3.32 -8.03 -13.63
CA ILE A 42 2.50 -8.81 -12.69
C ILE A 42 3.26 -10.06 -12.23
N LEU A 43 3.73 -10.86 -13.18
CA LEU A 43 4.40 -12.12 -12.90
C LEU A 43 5.65 -11.91 -12.05
N TYR A 44 6.45 -10.89 -12.36
CA TYR A 44 7.63 -10.55 -11.57
C TYR A 44 7.29 -10.09 -10.15
N ASN A 45 6.25 -9.27 -9.97
CA ASN A 45 5.82 -8.87 -8.62
C ASN A 45 5.21 -10.04 -7.83
N LYS A 46 4.51 -10.98 -8.49
CA LYS A 46 4.09 -12.25 -7.87
C LYS A 46 5.29 -13.09 -7.44
N ALA A 47 6.32 -13.18 -8.28
CA ALA A 47 7.56 -13.89 -7.95
C ALA A 47 8.23 -13.31 -6.71
N ILE A 48 8.33 -11.98 -6.63
CA ILE A 48 8.87 -11.28 -5.47
C ILE A 48 8.01 -11.53 -4.22
N ALA A 49 6.68 -11.39 -4.33
CA ALA A 49 5.78 -11.62 -3.20
C ALA A 49 5.98 -13.03 -2.60
N ARG A 50 6.04 -14.05 -3.46
CA ARG A 50 6.27 -15.44 -3.05
C ARG A 50 7.67 -15.65 -2.48
N ALA A 51 8.71 -15.30 -3.24
CA ALA A 51 10.10 -15.64 -2.89
C ALA A 51 10.65 -14.85 -1.70
N VAL A 52 10.30 -13.57 -1.59
CA VAL A 52 10.89 -12.66 -0.61
C VAL A 52 10.03 -12.56 0.65
N PHE A 53 8.70 -12.63 0.50
CA PHE A 53 7.76 -12.38 1.59
C PHE A 53 6.93 -13.60 1.98
N GLY A 54 7.00 -14.71 1.24
CA GLY A 54 6.15 -15.88 1.49
C GLY A 54 4.67 -15.56 1.34
N ILE A 55 4.33 -14.66 0.41
CA ILE A 55 2.96 -14.20 0.16
C ILE A 55 2.52 -14.62 -1.24
N GLU A 56 1.41 -15.34 -1.31
CA GLU A 56 0.68 -15.62 -2.54
C GLU A 56 -0.23 -14.44 -2.90
N VAL A 57 -0.19 -13.96 -4.14
CA VAL A 57 -1.05 -12.84 -4.54
C VAL A 57 -1.56 -13.00 -5.95
N LYS A 58 -2.88 -12.82 -6.11
CA LYS A 58 -3.57 -12.70 -7.38
C LYS A 58 -3.84 -11.22 -7.64
N TYR A 59 -3.38 -10.73 -8.78
CA TYR A 59 -3.66 -9.36 -9.23
C TYR A 59 -4.94 -9.32 -10.06
N HIS A 60 -5.74 -8.28 -9.85
CA HIS A 60 -6.85 -7.96 -10.71
C HIS A 60 -6.32 -7.52 -12.08
N PRO A 61 -6.91 -7.95 -13.22
CA PRO A 61 -6.42 -7.60 -14.56
C PRO A 61 -6.32 -6.10 -14.82
N LYS A 62 -7.19 -5.30 -14.18
CA LYS A 62 -7.23 -3.83 -14.31
C LYS A 62 -6.71 -3.07 -13.10
N GLY A 63 -6.44 -3.74 -11.98
CA GLY A 63 -6.03 -3.05 -10.75
C GLY A 63 -4.55 -2.67 -10.76
N LEU A 64 -4.16 -1.72 -9.92
CA LEU A 64 -2.77 -1.27 -9.76
C LEU A 64 -1.78 -2.44 -9.57
N ILE A 65 -0.66 -2.44 -10.28
CA ILE A 65 0.43 -3.39 -9.99
C ILE A 65 1.14 -2.96 -8.70
N THR A 66 0.64 -3.42 -7.55
CA THR A 66 1.23 -3.23 -6.24
C THR A 66 2.62 -3.85 -6.18
N THR A 67 3.66 -3.04 -5.94
CA THR A 67 5.05 -3.50 -5.88
C THR A 67 5.45 -3.91 -4.45
N PRO A 68 5.68 -5.21 -4.16
CA PRO A 68 5.86 -5.70 -2.78
C PRO A 68 7.01 -5.03 -2.02
N ILE A 69 8.18 -4.89 -2.66
CA ILE A 69 9.37 -4.29 -2.03
C ILE A 69 9.09 -2.87 -1.55
N SER A 70 8.47 -2.04 -2.39
CA SER A 70 8.20 -0.64 -2.03
C SER A 70 7.20 -0.52 -0.89
N ARG A 71 6.23 -1.43 -0.83
CA ARG A 71 5.21 -1.47 0.23
C ARG A 71 5.83 -1.94 1.54
N PHE A 72 6.68 -2.95 1.49
CA PHE A 72 7.40 -3.42 2.67
C PHE A 72 8.34 -2.35 3.26
N ILE A 73 9.10 -1.64 2.41
CA ILE A 73 9.96 -0.52 2.87
C ILE A 73 9.12 0.56 3.54
N PHE A 74 7.96 0.91 2.96
CA PHE A 74 7.02 1.85 3.58
C PHE A 74 6.58 1.38 4.98
N LEU A 75 6.10 0.14 5.12
CA LEU A 75 5.68 -0.41 6.41
C LEU A 75 6.81 -0.36 7.46
N LYS A 76 8.05 -0.69 7.07
CA LYS A 76 9.23 -0.64 7.95
C LYS A 76 9.50 0.75 8.54
N THR A 77 9.08 1.83 7.87
CA THR A 77 9.31 3.19 8.36
C THR A 77 8.53 3.51 9.64
N PHE A 78 7.41 2.82 9.91
CA PHE A 78 6.51 3.18 11.01
C PHE A 78 5.99 2.01 11.86
N LEU A 79 5.96 0.77 11.35
CA LEU A 79 5.59 -0.41 12.14
C LEU A 79 6.75 -0.89 13.00
N ARG A 80 6.44 -1.35 14.22
CA ARG A 80 7.38 -1.92 15.19
C ARG A 80 7.03 -3.35 15.58
N GLY A 81 5.82 -3.78 15.26
CA GLY A 81 5.25 -5.09 15.51
C GLY A 81 4.28 -5.10 16.69
N GLY A 82 3.24 -5.93 16.59
CA GLY A 82 2.20 -6.05 17.61
C GLY A 82 1.16 -4.91 17.63
N GLU A 83 1.25 -3.95 16.72
CA GLU A 83 0.31 -2.83 16.66
C GLU A 83 -1.09 -3.27 16.18
N LYS A 84 -2.14 -2.64 16.69
CA LYS A 84 -3.47 -2.67 16.07
C LYS A 84 -3.53 -1.61 14.99
N VAL A 85 -3.77 -2.03 13.75
CA VAL A 85 -3.62 -1.19 12.56
C VAL A 85 -4.85 -1.20 11.67
N LEU A 86 -5.10 -0.07 11.01
CA LEU A 86 -6.13 0.10 10.00
C LEU A 86 -5.51 0.51 8.66
N GLU A 87 -5.63 -0.34 7.64
CA GLU A 87 -5.33 0.03 6.26
C GLU A 87 -6.57 0.59 5.56
N ILE A 88 -6.46 1.78 4.97
CA ILE A 88 -7.52 2.38 4.15
C ILE A 88 -7.23 2.15 2.67
N GLY A 89 -8.16 1.50 1.97
CA GLY A 89 -8.03 1.21 0.53
C GLY A 89 -6.93 0.20 0.24
N THR A 90 -7.09 -1.02 0.77
CA THR A 90 -6.09 -2.10 0.64
C THR A 90 -5.87 -2.56 -0.81
N GLY A 91 -6.83 -2.24 -1.69
CA GLY A 91 -6.84 -2.64 -3.08
C GLY A 91 -7.02 -4.13 -3.24
N HIS A 92 -7.19 -4.57 -4.48
CA HIS A 92 -7.39 -5.98 -4.80
C HIS A 92 -6.28 -6.92 -4.29
N SER A 93 -5.06 -6.40 -4.08
CA SER A 93 -3.92 -7.22 -3.65
C SER A 93 -3.89 -7.53 -2.15
N ALA A 94 -4.55 -6.72 -1.32
CA ALA A 94 -4.46 -6.74 0.15
C ALA A 94 -3.02 -6.77 0.72
N LEU A 95 -2.04 -6.32 -0.06
CA LEU A 95 -0.65 -6.74 0.15
C LEU A 95 -0.04 -6.16 1.42
N MET A 96 -0.31 -4.88 1.74
CA MET A 96 0.23 -4.27 2.96
C MET A 96 -0.45 -4.82 4.20
N ALA A 97 -1.77 -5.03 4.17
CA ALA A 97 -2.50 -5.70 5.25
C ALA A 97 -1.93 -7.09 5.55
N ILE A 98 -1.74 -7.94 4.53
CA ILE A 98 -1.16 -9.28 4.69
C ILE A 98 0.27 -9.20 5.23
N MET A 99 1.08 -8.24 4.74
CA MET A 99 2.43 -8.02 5.26
C MET A 99 2.43 -7.58 6.73
N ALA A 100 1.54 -6.65 7.12
CA ALA A 100 1.43 -6.17 8.50
C ALA A 100 1.05 -7.31 9.46
N ASP A 101 0.11 -8.16 9.07
CA ASP A 101 -0.28 -9.35 9.83
C ASP A 101 0.90 -10.34 9.93
N LYS A 102 1.40 -10.85 8.80
CA LYS A 102 2.36 -11.97 8.80
C LYS A 102 3.79 -11.58 9.20
N LEU A 103 4.24 -10.37 8.87
CA LEU A 103 5.64 -9.97 9.03
C LEU A 103 5.87 -9.04 10.22
N PHE A 104 4.81 -8.40 10.72
CA PHE A 104 4.87 -7.50 11.87
C PHE A 104 3.98 -7.98 13.03
N ASN A 105 3.21 -9.08 12.87
CA ASN A 105 2.33 -9.60 13.92
C ASN A 105 1.33 -8.55 14.41
N CYS A 106 0.82 -7.72 13.48
CA CYS A 106 -0.18 -6.70 13.79
C CYS A 106 -1.59 -7.30 13.85
N GLU A 107 -2.48 -6.71 14.66
CA GLU A 107 -3.92 -6.90 14.51
C GLU A 107 -4.40 -5.98 13.38
N VAL A 108 -4.75 -6.54 12.23
CA VAL A 108 -5.00 -5.76 11.01
C VAL A 108 -6.47 -5.69 10.64
N TRP A 109 -6.97 -4.47 10.49
CA TRP A 109 -8.23 -4.18 9.80
C TRP A 109 -7.90 -3.52 8.47
N ALA A 110 -8.63 -3.86 7.41
CA ALA A 110 -8.39 -3.33 6.07
C ALA A 110 -9.72 -2.99 5.39
N THR A 111 -9.79 -1.87 4.68
CA THR A 111 -11.01 -1.43 4.00
C THR A 111 -10.85 -1.40 2.48
N GLU A 112 -11.93 -1.71 1.76
CA GLU A 112 -11.97 -1.59 0.29
C GLU A 112 -13.37 -1.15 -0.20
N VAL A 113 -13.40 -0.18 -1.11
CA VAL A 113 -14.61 0.46 -1.63
C VAL A 113 -15.07 -0.12 -2.96
N ASP A 114 -14.19 -0.75 -3.72
CA ASP A 114 -14.54 -1.43 -4.96
C ASP A 114 -14.94 -2.89 -4.71
N GLU A 115 -16.05 -3.34 -5.29
CA GLU A 115 -16.59 -4.69 -5.07
C GLU A 115 -15.68 -5.78 -5.65
N GLU A 116 -15.21 -5.59 -6.89
CA GLU A 116 -14.32 -6.58 -7.52
C GLU A 116 -12.99 -6.64 -6.77
N PHE A 117 -12.47 -5.49 -6.33
CA PHE A 117 -11.23 -5.49 -5.55
C PHE A 117 -11.42 -6.07 -4.15
N PHE A 118 -12.57 -5.86 -3.52
CA PHE A 118 -12.87 -6.47 -2.23
C PHE A 118 -12.83 -8.01 -2.33
N GLU A 119 -13.43 -8.61 -3.35
CA GLU A 119 -13.42 -10.06 -3.53
C GLU A 119 -12.02 -10.61 -3.84
N TYR A 120 -11.21 -9.88 -4.62
CA TYR A 120 -9.79 -10.24 -4.81
C TYR A 120 -8.99 -10.12 -3.51
N ALA A 121 -9.20 -9.06 -2.74
CA ALA A 121 -8.54 -8.85 -1.45
C ALA A 121 -8.87 -9.99 -0.49
N LYS A 122 -10.15 -10.36 -0.39
CA LYS A 122 -10.65 -11.48 0.40
C LYS A 122 -10.01 -12.81 -0.01
N ALA A 123 -9.95 -13.10 -1.31
CA ALA A 123 -9.30 -14.29 -1.82
C ALA A 123 -7.79 -14.33 -1.48
N ASN A 124 -7.10 -13.19 -1.61
CA ASN A 124 -5.68 -13.07 -1.26
C ASN A 124 -5.44 -13.24 0.24
N ILE A 125 -6.28 -12.66 1.10
CA ILE A 125 -6.19 -12.84 2.56
C ILE A 125 -6.34 -14.33 2.93
N SER A 126 -7.36 -14.99 2.37
CA SER A 126 -7.61 -16.41 2.59
C SER A 126 -6.45 -17.29 2.11
N ALA A 127 -5.93 -17.06 0.91
CA ALA A 127 -4.81 -17.82 0.32
C ALA A 127 -3.51 -17.76 1.14
N ASN A 128 -3.37 -16.77 2.02
CA ASN A 128 -2.20 -16.58 2.88
C ASN A 128 -2.42 -17.00 4.33
N SER A 129 -3.60 -17.54 4.66
CA SER A 129 -4.06 -17.80 6.04
C SER A 129 -3.89 -16.57 6.93
N SER A 130 -4.12 -15.38 6.35
CA SER A 130 -3.95 -14.11 7.05
C SER A 130 -5.18 -13.79 7.89
N LYS A 131 -4.97 -13.21 9.06
CA LYS A 131 -6.01 -12.85 10.04
C LYS A 131 -6.60 -11.46 9.82
N VAL A 132 -6.29 -10.83 8.69
CA VAL A 132 -6.79 -9.50 8.34
C VAL A 132 -8.31 -9.48 8.35
N ARG A 133 -8.88 -8.56 9.13
CA ARG A 133 -10.32 -8.27 9.09
C ARG A 133 -10.60 -7.32 7.93
N LEU A 134 -11.09 -7.86 6.82
CA LEU A 134 -11.49 -7.08 5.66
C LEU A 134 -12.91 -6.51 5.84
N ILE A 135 -13.09 -5.22 5.54
CA ILE A 135 -14.35 -4.49 5.69
C ILE A 135 -14.69 -3.80 4.37
N LYS A 136 -15.92 -4.02 3.89
CA LYS A 136 -16.43 -3.36 2.70
C LYS A 136 -16.82 -1.92 3.06
N SER A 137 -16.28 -0.94 2.33
CA SER A 137 -16.71 0.47 2.38
C SER A 137 -17.72 0.73 1.26
N ASN A 138 -18.70 1.61 1.52
CA ASN A 138 -19.67 2.10 0.54
C ASN A 138 -19.36 3.53 0.10
N GLY A 139 -18.16 4.04 0.40
CA GLY A 139 -17.72 5.41 0.10
C GLY A 139 -17.17 6.15 1.32
N GLU A 140 -17.34 5.57 2.51
CA GLU A 140 -16.78 6.04 3.76
C GLU A 140 -15.25 5.79 3.82
N ILE A 141 -14.54 6.65 4.53
CA ILE A 141 -13.10 6.50 4.76
C ILE A 141 -12.87 5.74 6.06
N ILE A 142 -13.33 6.28 7.19
CA ILE A 142 -13.28 5.63 8.52
C ILE A 142 -14.64 5.78 9.23
N GLU A 143 -15.21 6.97 9.24
CA GLU A 143 -16.48 7.23 9.94
C GLU A 143 -17.64 6.50 9.28
N GLY A 144 -18.43 5.78 10.08
CA GLY A 144 -19.57 4.99 9.59
C GLY A 144 -19.23 3.52 9.33
N ILE A 145 -17.96 3.18 9.06
CA ILE A 145 -17.52 1.78 8.86
C ILE A 145 -16.79 1.21 10.07
N ILE A 146 -16.08 2.04 10.83
CA ILE A 146 -15.41 1.63 12.06
C ILE A 146 -16.32 1.94 13.26
N PRO A 147 -16.52 0.98 14.19
CA PRO A 147 -17.32 1.21 15.39
C PRO A 147 -16.83 2.40 16.21
N LYS A 148 -17.77 3.20 16.71
CA LYS A 148 -17.45 4.29 17.65
C LYS A 148 -16.78 3.72 18.90
N GLY A 149 -15.64 4.27 19.26
CA GLY A 149 -14.83 3.83 20.41
C GLY A 149 -13.64 2.93 20.04
N GLU A 150 -13.65 2.32 18.85
CA GLU A 150 -12.50 1.57 18.34
C GLU A 150 -11.32 2.51 18.06
N LYS A 151 -10.09 2.07 18.42
CA LYS A 151 -8.88 2.88 18.27
C LYS A 151 -7.70 2.08 17.76
N PHE A 152 -6.92 2.69 16.88
CA PHE A 152 -5.75 2.09 16.26
C PHE A 152 -4.45 2.75 16.75
N ASP A 153 -3.39 1.96 16.84
CA ASP A 153 -2.03 2.46 17.04
C ASP A 153 -1.50 3.11 15.76
N VAL A 154 -1.91 2.57 14.60
CA VAL A 154 -1.55 3.07 13.28
C VAL A 154 -2.74 3.04 12.34
N ILE A 155 -2.97 4.13 11.62
CA ILE A 155 -3.79 4.15 10.41
C ILE A 155 -2.86 4.38 9.24
N PHE A 156 -2.98 3.62 8.15
CA PHE A 156 -2.10 3.83 7.00
C PHE A 156 -2.82 3.63 5.67
N SER A 157 -2.29 4.24 4.62
CA SER A 157 -2.83 4.11 3.27
C SER A 157 -1.76 4.40 2.22
N ALA A 158 -1.96 3.85 1.02
CA ALA A 158 -1.36 4.33 -0.22
C ALA A 158 -2.43 5.07 -1.02
N PRO A 159 -2.79 6.31 -0.63
CA PRO A 159 -3.98 6.97 -1.13
C PRO A 159 -3.88 7.28 -2.63
N PRO A 160 -5.02 7.33 -3.34
CA PRO A 160 -5.07 7.96 -4.66
C PRO A 160 -4.59 9.41 -4.56
N TYR A 161 -3.89 9.89 -5.58
CA TYR A 161 -3.17 11.17 -5.52
C TYR A 161 -3.28 12.02 -6.80
N TYR A 162 -4.08 11.61 -7.78
CA TYR A 162 -4.33 12.41 -8.98
C TYR A 162 -5.45 13.42 -8.73
N GLU A 163 -5.27 14.62 -9.28
CA GLU A 163 -6.22 15.74 -9.15
C GLU A 163 -7.51 15.50 -9.96
N LYS A 164 -7.36 14.83 -11.10
CA LYS A 164 -8.42 14.53 -12.07
C LYS A 164 -8.31 13.07 -12.52
N PRO A 165 -9.40 12.46 -13.02
CA PRO A 165 -9.35 11.13 -13.60
C PRO A 165 -8.24 11.04 -14.66
N THR A 166 -7.36 10.05 -14.53
CA THR A 166 -6.30 9.83 -15.50
C THR A 166 -6.76 8.84 -16.56
N LYS A 167 -6.45 9.10 -17.84
CA LYS A 167 -6.62 8.12 -18.94
C LYS A 167 -5.61 6.95 -18.89
N GLY A 168 -5.08 6.63 -17.70
CA GLY A 168 -3.98 5.70 -17.49
C GLY A 168 -4.43 4.28 -17.16
N VAL A 169 -3.49 3.48 -16.64
CA VAL A 169 -3.70 2.06 -16.27
C VAL A 169 -4.50 1.89 -14.97
N LEU A 170 -4.82 2.98 -14.28
CA LEU A 170 -5.60 2.98 -13.03
C LEU A 170 -7.06 3.22 -13.33
N THR A 171 -7.95 2.57 -12.59
CA THR A 171 -9.37 2.96 -12.61
C THR A 171 -9.54 4.38 -12.05
N GLU A 172 -10.63 5.07 -12.42
CA GLU A 172 -10.89 6.43 -11.92
C GLU A 172 -10.90 6.47 -10.38
N ARG A 173 -11.43 5.42 -9.75
CA ARG A 173 -11.50 5.26 -8.29
C ARG A 173 -10.12 5.02 -7.64
N GLU A 174 -9.20 4.32 -8.31
CA GLU A 174 -7.83 4.09 -7.81
C GLU A 174 -6.91 5.31 -7.95
N GLY A 175 -7.25 6.23 -8.87
CA GLY A 175 -6.39 7.37 -9.20
C GLY A 175 -6.77 8.66 -8.48
N LEU A 176 -8.06 8.94 -8.32
CA LEU A 176 -8.57 10.27 -7.98
C LEU A 176 -8.42 10.58 -6.47
N GLY A 177 -7.41 11.37 -6.13
CA GLY A 177 -7.25 11.93 -4.78
C GLY A 177 -8.10 13.18 -4.56
N GLY A 178 -8.41 13.91 -5.64
CA GLY A 178 -9.19 15.17 -5.60
C GLY A 178 -8.44 16.34 -4.96
N GLY A 179 -9.05 17.51 -4.93
CA GLY A 179 -8.40 18.75 -4.46
C GLY A 179 -7.48 19.36 -5.53
N LYS A 180 -6.77 20.44 -5.16
CA LYS A 180 -5.99 21.23 -6.12
C LYS A 180 -4.73 20.51 -6.59
N TYR A 181 -4.17 19.65 -5.74
CA TYR A 181 -2.91 18.95 -5.95
C TYR A 181 -3.04 17.42 -5.81
N GLY A 182 -4.25 16.89 -5.60
CA GLY A 182 -4.52 15.46 -5.34
C GLY A 182 -4.58 15.09 -3.86
N GLU A 183 -4.64 16.08 -2.98
CA GLU A 183 -4.51 15.97 -1.53
C GLU A 183 -5.80 15.61 -0.79
N ALA A 184 -6.98 15.83 -1.39
CA ALA A 184 -8.24 15.87 -0.63
C ALA A 184 -8.51 14.56 0.12
N PHE A 185 -8.29 13.41 -0.51
CA PHE A 185 -8.45 12.11 0.14
C PHE A 185 -7.46 11.90 1.30
N SER A 186 -6.20 12.29 1.11
CA SER A 186 -5.18 12.22 2.18
C SER A 186 -5.54 13.10 3.37
N VAL A 187 -6.07 14.31 3.11
CA VAL A 187 -6.52 15.23 4.15
C VAL A 187 -7.70 14.64 4.92
N ARG A 188 -8.69 14.05 4.24
CA ARG A 188 -9.82 13.40 4.92
C ARG A 188 -9.40 12.22 5.80
N ILE A 189 -8.41 11.42 5.37
CA ILE A 189 -7.82 10.37 6.23
C ILE A 189 -7.26 10.98 7.52
N LEU A 190 -6.57 12.13 7.44
CA LEU A 190 -6.01 12.79 8.63
C LEU A 190 -7.11 13.34 9.55
N GLU A 191 -8.15 13.94 8.98
CA GLU A 191 -9.30 14.52 9.71
C GLU A 191 -10.10 13.44 10.44
N GLU A 192 -10.49 12.37 9.75
CA GLU A 192 -11.21 11.25 10.36
C GLU A 192 -10.28 10.45 11.28
N GLY A 193 -9.04 10.20 10.86
CA GLY A 193 -8.04 9.43 11.61
C GLY A 193 -7.74 10.01 12.99
N TRP A 194 -7.80 11.34 13.17
CA TRP A 194 -7.56 11.97 14.48
C TRP A 194 -8.48 11.39 15.55
N ARG A 195 -9.73 11.11 15.18
CA ARG A 195 -10.76 10.56 16.06
C ARG A 195 -10.59 9.07 16.31
N TYR A 196 -9.89 8.31 15.46
CA TYR A 196 -9.73 6.85 15.59
C TYR A 196 -8.32 6.42 16.00
N LEU A 197 -7.41 7.35 16.22
CA LEU A 197 -6.09 7.06 16.80
C LEU A 197 -6.12 7.03 18.32
N LYS A 198 -5.42 6.05 18.90
CA LYS A 198 -5.01 6.04 20.31
C LYS A 198 -4.11 7.24 20.63
N LYS A 199 -3.89 7.52 21.91
CA LYS A 199 -2.82 8.46 22.34
C LYS A 199 -1.48 7.95 21.81
N ASN A 200 -0.64 8.84 21.27
CA ASN A 200 0.62 8.50 20.59
C ASN A 200 0.45 7.67 19.30
N GLY A 201 -0.79 7.52 18.79
CA GLY A 201 -1.06 6.89 17.52
C GLY A 201 -0.54 7.70 16.33
N LYS A 202 -0.46 7.07 15.16
CA LYS A 202 0.08 7.72 13.96
C LYS A 202 -0.71 7.40 12.69
N VAL A 203 -0.78 8.36 11.77
CA VAL A 203 -1.20 8.13 10.38
C VAL A 203 0.05 8.03 9.51
N ALA A 204 0.17 7.02 8.65
CA ALA A 204 1.26 6.92 7.67
C ALA A 204 0.71 6.86 6.24
N LEU A 205 1.20 7.74 5.36
CA LEU A 205 0.76 7.84 3.97
C LEU A 205 1.92 7.53 3.02
N PHE A 206 1.71 6.58 2.11
CA PHE A 206 2.64 6.25 1.03
C PHE A 206 2.36 7.13 -0.20
N LEU A 207 3.21 8.14 -0.42
CA LEU A 207 2.96 9.20 -1.40
C LEU A 207 4.03 9.24 -2.50
N PRO A 208 3.71 9.78 -3.70
CA PRO A 208 4.68 10.03 -4.75
C PRO A 208 5.62 11.20 -4.39
N ASP A 209 6.74 11.29 -5.08
CA ASP A 209 7.66 12.45 -5.02
C ASP A 209 7.06 13.64 -5.79
N LYS A 210 6.00 14.24 -5.24
CA LYS A 210 5.26 15.37 -5.80
C LYS A 210 5.24 16.52 -4.77
N PRO A 211 6.14 17.51 -4.87
CA PRO A 211 6.32 18.53 -3.83
C PRO A 211 5.06 19.33 -3.47
N SER A 212 4.21 19.67 -4.45
CA SER A 212 2.97 20.42 -4.21
C SER A 212 1.95 19.64 -3.38
N LEU A 213 1.75 18.36 -3.71
CA LEU A 213 0.91 17.44 -2.94
C LEU A 213 1.43 17.27 -1.52
N LEU A 214 2.73 16.97 -1.36
CA LEU A 214 3.34 16.75 -0.04
C LEU A 214 3.18 17.99 0.85
N LYS A 215 3.48 19.19 0.33
CA LYS A 215 3.31 20.45 1.07
C LYS A 215 1.85 20.67 1.50
N ALA A 216 0.88 20.38 0.63
CA ALA A 216 -0.53 20.54 0.94
C ALA A 216 -0.99 19.59 2.06
N VAL A 217 -0.63 18.30 1.97
CA VAL A 217 -0.97 17.30 2.99
C VAL A 217 -0.28 17.61 4.33
N ILE A 218 1.00 18.00 4.32
CA ILE A 218 1.74 18.41 5.53
C ILE A 218 1.07 19.59 6.20
N LYS A 219 0.76 20.65 5.44
CA LYS A 219 0.13 21.87 5.97
C LYS A 219 -1.17 21.53 6.70
N ARG A 220 -2.06 20.75 6.06
CA ARG A 220 -3.33 20.36 6.68
C ARG A 220 -3.15 19.45 7.90
N GLY A 221 -2.20 18.51 7.86
CA GLY A 221 -1.89 17.68 9.03
C GLY A 221 -1.43 18.51 10.24
N VAL A 222 -0.57 19.51 10.04
CA VAL A 222 -0.13 20.40 11.12
C VAL A 222 -1.28 21.24 11.67
N GLU A 223 -2.14 21.78 10.80
CA GLU A 223 -3.34 22.53 11.22
C GLU A 223 -4.31 21.69 12.07
N LEU A 224 -4.38 20.38 11.81
CA LEU A 224 -5.17 19.43 12.60
C LEU A 224 -4.53 19.04 13.94
N GLY A 225 -3.32 19.51 14.23
CA GLY A 225 -2.61 19.25 15.49
C GLY A 225 -1.62 18.07 15.43
N TYR A 226 -1.36 17.49 14.26
CA TYR A 226 -0.32 16.47 14.13
C TYR A 226 1.08 17.08 14.11
N THR A 227 2.03 16.38 14.73
CA THR A 227 3.46 16.52 14.34
C THR A 227 3.76 15.55 13.21
N TYR A 228 4.79 15.79 12.39
CA TYR A 228 5.05 14.93 11.23
C TYR A 228 6.53 14.57 11.07
N ARG A 229 6.77 13.50 10.30
CA ARG A 229 8.07 13.08 9.78
C ARG A 229 7.89 12.60 8.35
N ASP A 230 8.71 13.10 7.43
CA ASP A 230 8.76 12.63 6.05
C ASP A 230 10.03 11.81 5.83
N ILE A 231 9.89 10.59 5.33
CA ILE A 231 11.01 9.72 4.94
C ILE A 231 10.93 9.49 3.43
N LYS A 232 11.85 10.10 2.69
CA LYS A 232 12.04 9.89 1.26
C LYS A 232 12.92 8.66 1.03
N PHE A 233 12.48 7.75 0.16
CA PHE A 233 13.25 6.57 -0.24
C PHE A 233 13.08 6.27 -1.72
N ARG A 234 14.06 5.56 -2.29
CA ARG A 234 14.07 5.17 -3.71
C ARG A 234 13.86 3.67 -3.85
N VAL A 235 12.96 3.28 -4.74
CA VAL A 235 12.75 1.86 -5.11
C VAL A 235 12.71 1.76 -6.63
N GLY A 236 13.71 1.08 -7.19
CA GLY A 236 13.96 1.11 -8.63
C GLY A 236 14.23 2.54 -9.13
N THR A 237 13.46 3.00 -10.11
CA THR A 237 13.60 4.32 -10.72
C THR A 237 12.76 5.41 -10.05
N ARG A 238 11.94 5.07 -9.06
CA ARG A 238 10.97 6.00 -8.46
C ARG A 238 11.34 6.37 -7.03
N TYR A 239 11.23 7.65 -6.72
CA TYR A 239 11.19 8.14 -5.35
C TYR A 239 9.78 8.03 -4.78
N ARG A 240 9.71 7.72 -3.49
CA ARG A 240 8.50 7.59 -2.69
C ARG A 240 8.72 8.22 -1.33
N HIS A 241 7.62 8.64 -0.72
CA HIS A 241 7.60 9.27 0.58
C HIS A 241 6.76 8.43 1.53
N SER A 242 7.29 8.18 2.72
CA SER A 242 6.52 7.76 3.88
C SER A 242 6.27 9.00 4.73
N LEU A 243 5.10 9.58 4.58
CA LEU A 243 4.71 10.77 5.34
C LEU A 243 3.93 10.32 6.57
N ILE A 244 4.54 10.48 7.75
CA ILE A 244 4.04 9.95 9.02
C ILE A 244 3.61 11.11 9.90
N PHE A 245 2.35 11.12 10.32
CA PHE A 245 1.75 12.10 11.22
C PHE A 245 1.50 11.47 12.59
N PHE A 246 1.95 12.11 13.66
CA PHE A 246 1.85 11.62 15.03
C PHE A 246 0.86 12.46 15.83
N LYS A 247 -0.10 11.77 16.44
CA LYS A 247 -1.04 12.35 17.42
C LYS A 247 -0.36 12.39 18.78
N ARG A 248 0.00 13.59 19.23
CA ARG A 248 0.55 13.82 20.57
C ARG A 248 -0.56 14.10 21.57
#